data_AF-A0A101LPA7-F1
#
_entry.id   AF-A0A101LPA7-F1
#
_cell.length_a   1.000
_cell.length_b   1.000
_cell.length_c   1.000
_cell.angle_alpha   90.00
_cell.angle_beta   90.00
_cell.angle_gamma   90.00
#
_symmetry.space_group_name_H-M   'P 1'
#
loop_
_entity.id
_entity.type
_entity.pdbx_description
1 polymer ?
#
loop_
_entity_poly.entity_id
_entity_poly.type
_entity_poly.pdbx_seq_one_letter_code
_entity_poly.pdbx_strand_id
1 'polypeptide(L)'
;MINENPTPRSTEGDTSVVGLIKQLIHEVPALFTKELALAKAELGESLRTTKAGVAGVAAGAIVLLAGFIVLLMGVVYFLSQYLTPWAAALLVGAVVMVIGFIMLQSGKKQFEPAHFTPERTVNSLQKDKDAVRRAAQ
;
A
#
# COMPACT_ATOMS: atom_id res chain seq x y z
N MET A 1 -43.51 17.64 73.72
CA MET A 1 -43.47 16.63 72.65
C MET A 1 -42.87 17.30 71.42
N ILE A 2 -41.58 17.04 71.13
CA ILE A 2 -40.89 17.56 69.94
C ILE A 2 -40.74 16.38 68.99
N ASN A 3 -41.32 16.49 67.80
CA ASN A 3 -41.34 15.45 66.78
C ASN A 3 -40.09 15.61 65.89
N GLU A 4 -39.14 14.69 65.97
CA GLU A 4 -38.00 14.63 65.05
C GLU A 4 -38.42 13.93 63.75
N ASN A 5 -38.48 14.69 62.65
CA ASN A 5 -38.67 14.13 61.33
C ASN A 5 -37.28 13.85 60.72
N PRO A 6 -36.92 12.60 60.38
CA PRO A 6 -35.66 12.32 59.72
C PRO A 6 -35.73 12.71 58.24
N THR A 7 -34.80 13.55 57.78
CA THR A 7 -34.62 13.82 56.35
C THR A 7 -33.96 12.62 55.67
N PRO A 8 -34.53 12.06 54.58
CA PRO A 8 -33.87 11.02 53.82
C PRO A 8 -32.71 11.62 53.02
N ARG A 9 -31.48 11.23 53.35
CA ARG A 9 -30.31 11.40 52.48
C ARG A 9 -30.36 10.30 51.41
N SER A 10 -30.87 10.61 50.23
CA SER A 10 -30.83 9.72 49.07
C SER A 10 -29.90 10.28 47.97
N THR A 11 -28.68 9.73 47.93
CA THR A 11 -28.03 9.23 46.70
C THR A 11 -27.81 10.20 45.52
N GLU A 12 -27.06 11.29 45.72
CA GLU A 12 -26.56 12.15 44.61
C GLU A 12 -25.24 11.65 43.96
N GLY A 13 -24.61 10.60 44.48
CA GLY A 13 -23.28 10.16 44.04
C GLY A 13 -23.23 9.30 42.76
N ASP A 14 -24.28 8.53 42.47
CA ASP A 14 -24.21 7.46 41.46
C ASP A 14 -24.59 7.93 40.04
N THR A 15 -25.30 9.05 39.91
CA THR A 15 -25.73 9.57 38.60
C THR A 15 -24.66 10.44 37.91
N SER A 16 -23.74 11.03 38.68
CA SER A 16 -22.73 11.98 38.17
C SER A 16 -21.68 11.29 37.28
N VAL A 17 -21.15 10.14 37.71
CA VAL A 17 -20.13 9.38 36.96
C VAL A 17 -20.71 8.77 35.68
N VAL A 18 -21.95 8.25 35.78
CA VAL A 18 -22.69 7.72 34.63
C VAL A 18 -23.07 8.84 33.64
N GLY A 19 -23.37 10.05 34.13
CA GLY A 19 -23.64 11.23 33.33
C GLY A 19 -22.42 11.74 32.55
N LEU A 20 -21.25 11.78 33.19
CA LEU A 20 -19.98 12.19 32.57
C LEU A 20 -19.52 11.20 31.49
N ILE A 21 -19.66 9.89 31.72
CA ILE A 21 -19.39 8.86 30.71
C ILE A 21 -20.33 9.02 29.51
N LYS A 22 -21.61 9.33 29.75
CA LYS A 22 -22.60 9.54 28.68
C LYS A 22 -22.31 10.79 27.84
N GLN A 23 -21.74 11.83 28.44
CA GLN A 23 -21.35 13.07 27.77
C GLN A 23 -20.08 12.89 26.92
N LEU A 24 -19.09 12.14 27.44
CA LEU A 24 -17.88 11.77 26.69
C LEU A 24 -18.19 10.90 25.46
N ILE A 25 -19.14 9.95 25.59
CA ILE A 25 -19.63 9.13 24.47
C ILE A 25 -20.35 9.98 23.40
N HIS A 26 -20.87 11.15 23.75
CA HIS A 26 -21.55 12.05 22.80
C HIS A 26 -20.61 12.98 22.03
N GLU A 27 -19.44 13.33 22.57
CA GLU A 27 -18.52 14.32 21.95
C GLU A 27 -17.34 13.69 21.17
N VAL A 28 -16.90 12.49 21.54
CA VAL A 28 -15.87 11.72 20.81
C VAL A 28 -16.25 11.31 19.37
N PRO A 29 -17.52 10.97 19.02
CA PRO A 29 -17.90 10.51 17.68
C PRO A 29 -17.65 11.57 16.60
N ALA A 30 -17.78 12.86 16.93
CA ALA A 30 -17.67 13.94 15.97
C ALA A 30 -16.22 14.17 15.49
N LEU A 31 -15.23 13.90 16.33
CA LEU A 31 -13.80 14.00 15.97
C LEU A 31 -13.37 12.76 15.16
N PHE A 32 -13.77 11.56 15.61
CA PHE A 32 -13.49 10.33 14.87
C PHE A 32 -14.09 10.32 13.47
N THR A 33 -15.33 10.78 13.30
CA THR A 33 -15.98 10.83 11.97
C THR A 33 -15.24 11.79 11.03
N LYS A 34 -14.70 12.90 11.55
CA LYS A 34 -13.94 13.87 10.77
C LYS A 34 -12.57 13.34 10.35
N GLU A 35 -11.83 12.72 11.27
CA GLU A 35 -10.54 12.09 10.92
C GLU A 35 -10.73 10.92 9.95
N LEU A 36 -11.80 10.12 10.11
CA LEU A 36 -12.11 9.04 9.19
C LEU A 36 -12.49 9.58 7.79
N ALA A 37 -13.25 10.68 7.74
CA ALA A 37 -13.59 11.35 6.48
C ALA A 37 -12.34 11.94 5.80
N LEU A 38 -11.42 12.51 6.58
CA LEU A 38 -10.16 13.05 6.07
C LEU A 38 -9.24 11.94 5.56
N ALA A 39 -9.04 10.87 6.34
CA ALA A 39 -8.28 9.69 5.93
C ALA A 39 -8.87 9.05 4.67
N LYS A 40 -10.21 8.97 4.57
CA LYS A 40 -10.88 8.47 3.37
C LYS A 40 -10.66 9.37 2.15
N ALA A 41 -10.65 10.69 2.34
CA ALA A 41 -10.36 11.65 1.28
C ALA A 41 -8.90 11.52 0.79
N GLU A 42 -7.93 11.44 1.71
CA GLU A 42 -6.50 11.29 1.39
C GLU A 42 -6.18 9.94 0.74
N LEU A 43 -6.82 8.85 1.19
CA LEU A 43 -6.77 7.56 0.51
C LEU A 43 -7.39 7.64 -0.89
N GLY A 44 -8.52 8.35 -1.05
CA GLY A 44 -9.16 8.58 -2.35
C GLY A 44 -8.26 9.34 -3.32
N GLU A 45 -7.62 10.41 -2.86
CA GLU A 45 -6.64 11.22 -3.60
C GLU A 45 -5.42 10.37 -4.01
N SER A 46 -4.87 9.60 -3.06
CA SER A 46 -3.74 8.67 -3.28
C SER A 46 -4.07 7.59 -4.31
N LEU A 47 -5.28 7.02 -4.23
CA LEU A 47 -5.75 6.03 -5.19
C LEU A 47 -6.00 6.64 -6.57
N ARG A 48 -6.52 7.87 -6.65
CA ARG A 48 -6.81 8.55 -7.91
C ARG A 48 -5.53 8.98 -8.63
N THR A 49 -4.56 9.51 -7.90
CA THR A 49 -3.23 9.84 -8.41
C THR A 49 -2.47 8.59 -8.84
N THR A 50 -2.52 7.52 -8.04
CA THR A 50 -1.95 6.22 -8.42
C THR A 50 -2.62 5.66 -9.68
N LYS A 51 -3.95 5.72 -9.80
CA LYS A 51 -4.68 5.27 -11.00
C LYS A 51 -4.29 6.05 -12.25
N ALA A 52 -4.21 7.38 -12.16
CA ALA A 52 -3.79 8.22 -13.28
C ALA A 52 -2.32 7.95 -13.67
N GLY A 53 -1.45 7.79 -12.68
CA GLY A 53 -0.04 7.42 -12.91
C GLY A 53 0.11 6.05 -13.57
N VAL A 54 -0.61 5.03 -13.09
CA VAL A 54 -0.62 3.68 -13.67
C VAL A 54 -1.16 3.71 -15.10
N ALA A 55 -2.23 4.46 -15.37
CA ALA A 55 -2.77 4.61 -16.72
C ALA A 55 -1.75 5.27 -17.68
N GLY A 56 -1.05 6.31 -17.23
CA GLY A 56 0.01 6.95 -18.01
C GLY A 56 1.19 6.02 -18.31
N VAL A 57 1.66 5.28 -17.29
CA VAL A 57 2.73 4.29 -17.46
C VAL A 57 2.31 3.18 -18.43
N ALA A 58 1.09 2.66 -18.30
CA ALA A 58 0.58 1.63 -19.20
C ALA A 58 0.47 2.13 -20.64
N ALA A 59 -0.07 3.33 -20.86
CA ALA A 59 -0.16 3.94 -22.18
C ALA A 59 1.23 4.18 -22.80
N GLY A 60 2.16 4.73 -22.02
CA GLY A 60 3.54 4.93 -22.45
C GLY A 60 4.24 3.62 -22.80
N ALA A 61 4.04 2.56 -22.00
CA ALA A 61 4.59 1.23 -22.28
C ALA A 61 4.05 0.64 -23.59
N ILE A 62 2.76 0.83 -23.89
CA ILE A 62 2.17 0.39 -25.17
C ILE A 62 2.81 1.13 -26.35
N VAL A 63 2.96 2.46 -26.24
CA VAL A 63 3.57 3.27 -27.30
C VAL A 63 5.03 2.88 -27.51
N LEU A 64 5.80 2.70 -26.43
CA LEU A 64 7.19 2.24 -26.50
C LEU A 64 7.29 0.85 -27.11
N LEU A 65 6.39 -0.08 -26.75
CA LEU A 65 6.35 -1.41 -27.34
C LEU A 65 6.07 -1.36 -28.84
N ALA A 66 5.11 -0.55 -29.28
CA ALA A 66 4.81 -0.37 -30.70
C ALA A 66 6.02 0.19 -31.46
N GLY A 67 6.66 1.23 -30.92
CA GLY A 67 7.89 1.80 -31.50
C GLY A 67 9.05 0.81 -31.54
N PHE A 68 9.23 0.02 -30.48
CA PHE A 68 10.24 -1.03 -30.41
C PHE A 68 10.03 -2.11 -31.48
N ILE A 69 8.78 -2.56 -31.70
CA ILE A 69 8.45 -3.51 -32.77
C ILE A 69 8.82 -2.92 -34.14
N VAL A 70 8.47 -1.66 -34.40
CA VAL A 70 8.83 -0.98 -35.67
C VAL A 70 10.34 -0.89 -35.84
N LEU A 71 11.08 -0.57 -34.77
CA LEU A 71 12.55 -0.52 -34.80
C LEU A 71 13.15 -1.90 -35.10
N LEU A 72 12.64 -2.97 -34.48
CA LEU A 72 13.06 -4.34 -34.77
C LEU A 72 12.80 -4.71 -36.24
N MET A 73 11.64 -4.34 -36.80
CA MET A 73 11.38 -4.53 -38.24
C MET A 73 12.41 -3.78 -39.09
N GLY A 74 12.76 -2.55 -38.70
CA GLY A 74 13.80 -1.76 -39.36
C GLY A 74 15.16 -2.46 -39.35
N VAL A 75 15.56 -3.06 -38.23
CA VAL A 75 16.80 -3.85 -38.14
C VAL A 75 16.73 -5.08 -39.04
N VAL A 76 15.60 -5.80 -39.07
CA VAL A 76 15.41 -6.95 -39.96
C VAL A 76 15.52 -6.53 -41.43
N TYR A 77 14.91 -5.41 -41.81
CA TYR A 77 14.95 -4.88 -43.18
C TYR A 77 16.34 -4.37 -43.58
N PHE A 78 17.07 -3.77 -42.65
CA PHE A 78 18.46 -3.38 -42.87
C PHE A 78 19.35 -4.62 -43.07
N LEU A 79 19.17 -5.63 -42.23
CA LEU A 79 20.00 -6.83 -42.30
C LEU A 79 19.64 -7.73 -43.49
N SER A 80 18.41 -7.66 -43.99
CA SER A 80 18.01 -8.36 -45.22
C SER A 80 18.71 -7.84 -46.49
N GLN A 81 19.43 -6.71 -46.42
CA GLN A 81 20.33 -6.29 -47.50
C GLN A 81 21.58 -7.17 -47.60
N TYR A 82 21.93 -7.87 -46.50
CA TYR A 82 23.14 -8.71 -46.41
C TYR A 82 22.80 -10.20 -46.28
N LEU A 83 21.61 -10.54 -45.78
CA LEU A 83 21.14 -11.91 -45.52
C LEU A 83 19.77 -12.14 -46.16
N THR A 84 19.34 -13.40 -46.27
CA THR A 84 17.95 -13.71 -46.66
C THR A 84 16.96 -13.18 -45.61
N PRO A 85 15.76 -12.70 -46.00
CA PRO A 85 14.83 -12.04 -45.07
C PRO A 85 14.45 -12.92 -43.86
N TRP A 86 14.26 -14.22 -44.07
CA TRP A 86 13.92 -15.15 -43.00
C TRP A 86 15.09 -15.34 -42.02
N ALA A 87 16.34 -15.38 -42.51
CA ALA A 87 17.53 -15.51 -41.66
C ALA A 87 17.79 -14.25 -40.84
N ALA A 88 17.58 -13.06 -41.43
CA ALA A 88 17.65 -11.79 -40.72
C ALA A 88 16.63 -11.73 -39.57
N ALA A 89 15.37 -12.12 -39.83
CA ALA A 89 14.32 -12.17 -38.82
C ALA A 89 14.66 -13.15 -37.67
N LEU A 90 15.17 -14.34 -37.99
CA LEU A 90 15.59 -15.32 -36.97
C LEU A 90 16.76 -14.81 -36.12
N LEU A 91 17.76 -14.16 -36.72
CA LEU A 91 18.90 -13.65 -35.97
C LEU A 91 18.49 -12.55 -34.99
N VAL A 92 17.72 -11.57 -35.47
CA VAL A 92 17.22 -10.47 -34.62
C VAL A 92 16.32 -11.04 -33.52
N GLY A 93 15.41 -11.95 -33.87
CA GLY A 93 14.53 -12.63 -32.91
C GLY A 93 15.30 -13.39 -31.83
N ALA A 94 16.36 -14.11 -32.20
CA ALA A 94 17.20 -14.85 -31.27
C ALA A 94 17.91 -13.90 -30.28
N VAL A 95 18.49 -12.81 -30.77
CA VAL A 95 19.16 -11.79 -29.92
C VAL A 95 18.17 -11.18 -28.93
N VAL A 96 16.98 -10.77 -29.40
CA VAL A 96 15.93 -10.20 -28.55
C VAL A 96 15.44 -11.21 -27.52
N MET A 97 15.30 -12.48 -27.89
CA MET A 97 14.89 -13.55 -26.96
C MET A 97 15.93 -13.77 -25.85
N VAL A 98 17.21 -13.74 -26.16
CA VAL A 98 18.30 -13.84 -25.16
C VAL A 98 18.23 -12.66 -24.18
N ILE A 99 18.08 -11.43 -24.69
CA ILE A 99 17.94 -10.25 -23.84
C ILE A 99 16.71 -10.38 -22.93
N GLY A 100 15.56 -10.74 -23.50
CA GLY A 100 14.32 -10.94 -22.75
C GLY A 100 14.44 -12.02 -21.68
N PHE A 101 15.13 -13.13 -21.97
CA PHE A 101 15.41 -14.17 -20.99
C PHE A 101 16.27 -13.67 -19.82
N ILE A 102 17.33 -12.88 -20.08
CA ILE A 102 18.18 -12.29 -19.05
C ILE A 102 17.37 -11.31 -18.18
N MET A 103 16.53 -10.47 -18.79
CA MET A 103 15.66 -9.55 -18.07
C MET A 103 14.66 -10.29 -17.18
N LEU A 104 14.03 -11.35 -17.69
CA LEU A 104 13.09 -12.17 -16.93
C LEU A 104 13.77 -12.81 -15.70
N GLN A 105 14.98 -13.35 -15.88
CA GLN A 105 15.75 -13.94 -14.78
C GLN A 105 16.16 -12.89 -13.74
N SER A 106 16.51 -11.68 -14.17
CA SER A 106 16.85 -10.57 -13.29
C SER A 106 15.63 -10.07 -12.51
N GLY A 107 14.46 -9.99 -13.17
CA GLY A 107 13.21 -9.58 -12.54
C GLY A 107 12.74 -10.56 -11.47
N LYS A 108 12.85 -11.88 -11.71
CA LYS A 108 12.47 -12.91 -10.72
C LYS A 108 13.19 -12.76 -9.38
N LYS A 109 14.48 -12.39 -9.39
CA LYS A 109 15.26 -12.16 -8.15
C LYS A 109 14.69 -11.03 -7.29
N GLN A 110 14.12 -10.00 -7.90
CA GLN A 110 13.52 -8.87 -7.17
C GLN A 110 12.18 -9.23 -6.51
N PHE A 111 11.55 -10.33 -6.94
CA PHE A 111 10.32 -10.85 -6.36
C PHE A 111 10.55 -12.02 -5.41
N GLU A 112 11.81 -12.37 -5.11
CA GLU A 112 12.10 -13.41 -4.12
C GLU A 112 11.56 -12.96 -2.74
N PRO A 113 10.79 -13.81 -2.04
CA PRO A 113 10.18 -13.48 -0.74
C PRO A 113 11.17 -12.97 0.31
N ALA A 114 12.45 -13.32 0.19
CA ALA A 114 13.53 -12.88 1.06
C ALA A 114 13.72 -11.35 1.09
N HIS A 115 13.33 -10.63 0.03
CA HIS A 115 13.35 -9.16 0.00
C HIS A 115 12.07 -8.50 0.53
N PHE A 116 11.01 -9.29 0.78
CA PHE A 116 9.74 -8.82 1.35
C PHE A 116 9.61 -9.05 2.86
N THR A 117 10.62 -9.60 3.53
CA THR A 117 10.67 -9.59 4.99
C THR A 117 11.20 -8.24 5.47
N PRO A 118 10.36 -7.33 6.01
CA PRO A 118 10.86 -6.10 6.60
C PRO A 118 11.66 -6.42 7.86
N GLU A 119 12.98 -6.49 7.72
CA GLU A 119 13.92 -6.75 8.83
C GLU A 119 13.70 -5.77 10.00
N ARG A 120 13.25 -4.54 9.69
CA ARG A 120 12.95 -3.52 10.68
C ARG A 120 11.67 -3.79 11.46
N THR A 121 10.60 -4.24 10.80
CA THR A 121 9.32 -4.50 11.48
C THR A 121 9.44 -5.67 12.44
N VAL A 122 10.19 -6.72 12.06
CA VAL A 122 10.41 -7.87 12.94
C VAL A 122 11.24 -7.49 14.17
N ASN A 123 12.29 -6.68 14.01
CA ASN A 123 13.12 -6.24 15.13
C ASN A 123 12.38 -5.29 16.09
N SER A 124 11.52 -4.40 15.58
CA SER A 124 10.73 -3.51 16.43
C SER A 124 9.67 -4.29 17.24
N LEU A 125 9.03 -5.29 16.62
CA LEU A 125 8.06 -6.15 17.32
C LEU A 125 8.72 -7.03 18.40
N GLN A 126 9.98 -7.45 18.20
CA GLN A 126 10.72 -8.18 19.22
C GLN A 126 11.12 -7.27 20.40
N LYS A 127 11.58 -6.04 20.13
CA LYS A 127 11.89 -5.07 21.18
C LYS A 127 10.67 -4.71 22.04
N ASP A 128 9.51 -4.56 21.42
CA ASP A 128 8.26 -4.27 22.15
C ASP A 128 7.82 -5.43 23.04
N LYS A 129 7.97 -6.69 22.56
CA LYS A 129 7.73 -7.87 23.41
C LYS A 129 8.62 -7.89 24.64
N ASP A 130 9.90 -7.56 24.49
CA ASP A 130 10.84 -7.55 25.62
C ASP A 130 10.58 -6.39 26.59
N ALA A 131 10.08 -5.25 26.10
CA ALA A 131 9.67 -4.13 26.95
C ALA A 131 8.44 -4.49 27.80
N VAL A 132 7.42 -5.11 27.19
CA VAL A 132 6.23 -5.58 27.91
C VAL A 132 6.57 -6.68 28.92
N ARG A 133 7.46 -7.61 28.57
CA ARG A 133 7.88 -8.70 29.46
C ARG A 133 8.66 -8.20 30.68
N ARG A 134 9.44 -7.12 30.53
CA ARG A 134 10.14 -6.44 31.63
C ARG A 134 9.21 -5.62 32.53
N ALA A 135 8.13 -5.07 31.99
CA ALA A 135 7.15 -4.31 32.78
C ALA A 135 6.18 -5.22 33.58
N ALA A 136 6.12 -6.51 33.23
CA ALA A 136 5.28 -7.51 33.89
C ALA A 136 6.02 -8.39 34.91
N GLN A 137 7.33 -8.15 35.12
CA GLN A 137 8.15 -8.72 36.20
C GLN A 137 8.36 -7.69 37.29
#